data_AF-A0A1Z7YXY6-F1
#
_entry.id   AF-A0A1Z7YXY6-F1
#
_cell.length_a   1.000
_cell.length_b   1.000
_cell.length_c   1.000
_cell.angle_alpha   90.00
_cell.angle_beta   90.00
_cell.angle_gamma   90.00
#
_symmetry.space_group_name_H-M   'P 1'
#
loop_
_entity.id
_entity.type
_entity.pdbx_description
1 polymer ?
#
loop_
_entity_poly.entity_id
_entity_poly.type
_entity_poly.pdbx_seq_one_letter_code
_entity_poly.pdbx_strand_id
1 'polypeptide(L)'
;MLTLFLGTLLIAWHSLTFVDFGYAKAYQWLSIQEHIQRFAPTNQYRKHFETTTKDEHLQLFSEIVDSIQQSGEGLTHIRYQYKGKTIPLLHRAEVIHLEDVAILIDTLYPVGVLMILISILLILLIHQLKLPPPPLLQATSGLGILLIISAATLIIVGPKEVFYWLHTQIFPEGHQWFFYYQESLMTTLMKAPDLFGLMAAFIGIWTLILYGVLLGGSLYIQGKRT
;
A
#
# COMPACT_ATOMS: atom_id res chain seq x y z
N MET A 1 -22.21 -0.35 -4.08
CA MET A 1 -21.13 -1.20 -4.65
C MET A 1 -19.82 -0.44 -4.73
N LEU A 2 -19.72 0.62 -5.54
CA LEU A 2 -18.49 1.43 -5.60
C LEU A 2 -18.07 2.01 -4.24
N THR A 3 -19.00 2.61 -3.50
CA THR A 3 -18.73 3.14 -2.15
C THR A 3 -18.26 2.04 -1.19
N LEU A 4 -18.83 0.84 -1.29
CA LEU A 4 -18.45 -0.30 -0.45
C LEU A 4 -17.02 -0.73 -0.80
N PHE A 5 -16.71 -0.86 -2.09
CA PHE A 5 -15.38 -1.21 -2.56
C PHE A 5 -14.31 -0.20 -2.10
N LEU A 6 -14.56 1.10 -2.29
CA LEU A 6 -13.65 2.16 -1.85
C LEU A 6 -13.49 2.17 -0.32
N GLY A 7 -14.58 1.95 0.43
CA GLY A 7 -14.52 1.81 1.88
C GLY A 7 -13.71 0.59 2.31
N THR A 8 -13.87 -0.56 1.64
CA THR A 8 -13.06 -1.75 1.92
C THR A 8 -11.59 -1.60 1.55
N LEU A 9 -11.25 -0.75 0.58
CA LEU A 9 -9.87 -0.44 0.24
C LEU A 9 -9.17 0.28 1.40
N LEU A 10 -9.85 1.25 2.04
CA LEU A 10 -9.34 1.92 3.23
C LEU A 10 -9.20 0.93 4.41
N ILE A 11 -10.19 0.07 4.63
CA ILE A 11 -10.12 -0.96 5.67
C ILE A 11 -8.96 -1.92 5.41
N ALA A 12 -8.78 -2.35 4.15
CA ALA A 12 -7.69 -3.23 3.76
C ALA A 12 -6.33 -2.58 4.04
N TRP A 13 -6.16 -1.32 3.65
CA TRP A 13 -4.95 -0.54 3.94
C TRP A 13 -4.60 -0.56 5.43
N HIS A 14 -5.49 -0.07 6.31
CA HIS A 14 -5.21 -0.04 7.75
C HIS A 14 -5.11 -1.41 8.41
N SER A 15 -5.80 -2.43 7.88
CA SER A 15 -5.63 -3.78 8.43
C SER A 15 -4.25 -4.37 8.10
N LEU A 16 -3.68 -4.00 6.95
CA LEU A 16 -2.37 -4.50 6.50
C LEU A 16 -1.20 -3.73 7.15
N THR A 17 -1.40 -2.50 7.62
CA THR A 17 -0.35 -1.76 8.35
C THR A 17 0.07 -2.47 9.63
N PHE A 18 -0.85 -3.18 10.31
CA PHE A 18 -0.53 -3.97 11.52
C PHE A 18 0.48 -5.10 11.30
N VAL A 19 0.73 -5.48 10.04
CA VAL A 19 1.68 -6.52 9.66
C VAL A 19 2.70 -6.00 8.63
N ASP A 20 2.90 -4.68 8.59
CA ASP A 20 3.81 -3.99 7.66
C ASP A 20 3.57 -4.42 6.21
N PHE A 21 2.30 -4.55 5.80
CA PHE A 21 1.90 -5.05 4.49
C PHE A 21 2.53 -6.41 4.11
N GLY A 22 2.77 -7.26 5.11
CA GLY A 22 3.37 -8.57 4.92
C GLY A 22 4.87 -8.54 4.60
N TYR A 23 5.57 -7.44 4.92
CA TYR A 23 6.99 -7.25 4.60
C TYR A 23 7.86 -8.42 5.07
N ALA A 24 7.61 -8.99 6.24
CA ALA A 24 8.36 -10.15 6.74
C ALA A 24 8.34 -11.37 5.80
N LYS A 25 7.23 -11.59 5.08
CA LYS A 25 7.10 -12.64 4.05
C LYS A 25 7.70 -12.20 2.73
N ALA A 26 7.41 -10.96 2.31
CA ALA A 26 8.00 -10.38 1.10
C ALA A 26 9.53 -10.40 1.13
N TYR A 27 10.12 -10.14 2.30
CA TYR A 27 11.55 -10.19 2.55
C TYR A 27 12.19 -11.51 2.11
N GLN A 28 11.50 -12.62 2.35
CA GLN A 28 11.93 -13.96 1.94
C GLN A 28 11.63 -14.21 0.45
N TRP A 29 10.40 -13.94 0.00
CA TRP A 29 9.98 -14.22 -1.37
C TRP A 29 10.73 -13.43 -2.43
N LEU A 30 11.17 -12.21 -2.07
CA LEU A 30 11.89 -11.31 -2.96
C LEU A 30 13.41 -11.37 -2.77
N SER A 31 13.92 -12.22 -1.87
CA SER A 31 15.35 -12.32 -1.56
C SER A 31 15.95 -10.96 -1.20
N ILE A 32 15.28 -10.23 -0.29
CA ILE A 32 15.68 -8.86 0.07
C ILE A 32 17.04 -8.87 0.77
N GLN A 33 17.37 -9.90 1.55
CA GLN A 33 18.69 -10.02 2.18
C GLN A 33 19.82 -10.04 1.14
N GLU A 34 19.70 -10.89 0.13
CA GLU A 34 20.68 -11.04 -0.94
C GLU A 34 20.75 -9.76 -1.78
N HIS A 35 19.61 -9.10 -1.99
CA HIS A 35 19.55 -7.82 -2.66
C HIS A 35 20.30 -6.73 -1.87
N ILE A 36 20.08 -6.63 -0.56
CA ILE A 36 20.79 -5.69 0.33
C ILE A 36 22.29 -5.98 0.32
N GLN A 37 22.71 -7.24 0.48
CA GLN A 37 24.12 -7.62 0.43
C GLN A 37 24.80 -7.22 -0.88
N ARG A 38 24.07 -7.26 -2.00
CA ARG A 38 24.59 -6.89 -3.32
C ARG A 38 24.66 -5.38 -3.53
N PHE A 39 23.62 -4.63 -3.17
CA PHE A 39 23.47 -3.24 -3.58
C PHE A 39 23.80 -2.23 -2.49
N ALA A 40 23.58 -2.54 -1.21
CA ALA A 40 23.90 -1.63 -0.11
C ALA A 40 25.37 -1.19 -0.06
N PRO A 41 26.38 -2.04 -0.35
CA PRO A 41 27.79 -1.59 -0.38
C PRO A 41 28.06 -0.55 -1.46
N THR A 42 27.26 -0.55 -2.53
CA THR A 42 27.39 0.36 -3.67
C THR A 42 26.74 1.73 -3.42
N ASN A 43 26.00 1.88 -2.31
CA ASN A 43 25.34 3.14 -2.00
C ASN A 43 26.37 4.27 -1.77
N GLN A 44 26.15 5.42 -2.40
CA GLN A 44 27.10 6.53 -2.42
C GLN A 44 27.07 7.37 -1.14
N TYR A 45 25.93 7.39 -0.44
CA TYR A 45 25.66 8.31 0.67
C TYR A 45 25.67 7.65 2.05
N ARG A 46 25.37 6.35 2.10
CA ARG A 46 25.26 5.53 3.31
C ARG A 46 26.09 4.27 3.14
N LYS A 47 26.75 3.82 4.20
CA LYS A 47 27.72 2.73 4.16
C LYS A 47 27.47 1.71 5.26
N HIS A 48 27.88 0.47 5.04
CA HIS A 48 27.80 -0.62 6.02
C HIS A 48 26.38 -1.11 6.33
N PHE A 49 25.40 -0.76 5.49
CA PHE A 49 24.04 -1.28 5.63
C PHE A 49 23.96 -2.78 5.28
N GLU A 50 24.91 -3.32 4.51
CA GLU A 50 25.04 -4.77 4.30
C GLU A 50 25.38 -5.55 5.57
N THR A 51 25.80 -4.87 6.64
CA THR A 51 26.19 -5.49 7.91
C THR A 51 25.04 -5.62 8.92
N THR A 52 23.89 -4.98 8.64
CA THR A 52 22.71 -5.07 9.50
C THR A 52 22.00 -6.40 9.31
N THR A 53 21.29 -6.79 10.36
CA THR A 53 20.57 -8.06 10.42
C THR A 53 19.20 -7.96 9.75
N LYS A 54 18.62 -9.12 9.43
CA LYS A 54 17.23 -9.20 8.96
C LYS A 54 16.28 -8.50 9.94
N ASP A 55 16.45 -8.73 11.24
CA ASP A 55 15.54 -8.17 12.25
C ASP A 55 15.63 -6.63 12.27
N GLU A 56 16.83 -6.07 12.12
CA GLU A 56 17.00 -4.63 11.92
C GLU A 56 16.31 -4.15 10.64
N HIS A 57 16.41 -4.88 9.53
CA HIS A 57 15.72 -4.48 8.29
C HIS A 57 14.19 -4.49 8.44
N LEU A 58 13.63 -5.47 9.14
CA LEU A 58 12.19 -5.53 9.43
C LEU A 58 11.78 -4.36 10.32
N GLN A 59 12.55 -4.07 11.36
CA GLN A 59 12.31 -2.93 12.24
C GLN A 59 12.36 -1.61 11.47
N LEU A 60 13.40 -1.39 10.67
CA LEU A 60 13.55 -0.16 9.87
C LEU A 60 12.41 0.04 8.88
N PHE A 61 11.92 -1.03 8.26
CA PHE A 61 10.76 -0.94 7.38
C PHE A 61 9.50 -0.61 8.17
N SER A 62 9.31 -1.23 9.34
CA SER A 62 8.18 -0.94 10.23
C SER A 62 8.19 0.52 10.70
N GLU A 63 9.36 1.06 11.07
CA GLU A 63 9.53 2.49 11.40
C GLU A 63 9.14 3.42 10.22
N ILE A 64 9.41 3.02 8.97
CA ILE A 64 8.95 3.76 7.79
C ILE A 64 7.43 3.69 7.66
N VAL A 65 6.83 2.50 7.81
CA VAL A 65 5.37 2.32 7.75
C VAL A 65 4.69 3.17 8.82
N ASP A 66 5.16 3.11 10.06
CA ASP A 66 4.65 3.88 11.19
C ASP A 66 4.77 5.38 10.94
N SER A 67 5.91 5.85 10.42
CA SER A 67 6.11 7.27 10.11
C SER A 67 5.15 7.74 9.00
N ILE A 68 4.90 6.92 7.97
CA ILE A 68 3.91 7.24 6.92
C ILE A 68 2.50 7.32 7.50
N GLN A 69 2.13 6.45 8.45
CA GLN A 69 0.83 6.55 9.13
C GLN A 69 0.71 7.76 10.07
N GLN A 70 1.83 8.40 10.41
CA GLN A 70 1.91 9.59 11.26
C GLN A 70 2.27 10.84 10.44
N SER A 71 1.73 10.95 9.21
CA SER A 71 1.92 12.12 8.35
C SER A 71 3.40 12.44 8.03
N GLY A 72 4.26 11.42 8.03
CA GLY A 72 5.71 11.54 7.81
C GLY A 72 6.53 11.83 9.08
N GLU A 73 5.89 12.02 10.24
CA GLU A 73 6.60 12.22 11.50
C GLU A 73 7.47 11.00 11.84
N GLY A 74 8.76 11.23 12.13
CA GLY A 74 9.70 10.16 12.47
C GLY A 74 10.68 9.79 11.34
N LEU A 75 10.36 10.08 10.07
CA LEU A 75 11.20 9.69 8.91
C LEU A 75 12.67 10.15 9.05
N THR A 76 12.90 11.37 9.54
CA THR A 76 14.26 11.92 9.72
C THR A 76 15.06 11.24 10.83
N HIS A 77 14.40 10.50 11.72
CA HIS A 77 14.96 9.88 12.91
C HIS A 77 15.24 8.39 12.75
N ILE A 78 14.89 7.80 11.61
CA ILE A 78 15.18 6.40 11.31
C ILE A 78 16.70 6.22 11.13
N ARG A 79 17.26 5.27 11.88
CA ARG A 79 18.70 5.07 12.00
C ARG A 79 19.06 3.60 12.12
N TYR A 80 20.16 3.19 11.51
CA TYR A 80 20.79 1.88 11.75
C TYR A 80 22.12 2.05 12.48
N GLN A 81 22.63 0.97 13.08
CA GLN A 81 23.85 1.00 13.88
C GLN A 81 25.01 0.31 13.15
N TYR A 82 26.20 0.89 13.25
CA TYR A 82 27.44 0.25 12.81
C TYR A 82 28.59 0.60 13.75
N LYS A 83 29.20 -0.41 14.39
CA LYS A 83 30.32 -0.24 15.33
C LYS A 83 30.07 0.85 16.39
N GLY A 84 28.86 0.86 16.96
CA GLY A 84 28.45 1.84 17.98
C GLY A 84 28.15 3.25 17.44
N LYS A 85 28.16 3.45 16.12
CA LYS A 85 27.74 4.69 15.47
C LYS A 85 26.35 4.55 14.88
N THR A 86 25.54 5.57 15.08
CA THR A 86 24.18 5.67 14.57
C THR A 86 24.17 6.42 13.24
N ILE A 87 23.68 5.78 12.19
CA ILE A 87 23.73 6.30 10.82
C ILE A 87 22.29 6.53 10.30
N PRO A 88 21.97 7.69 9.72
CA PRO A 88 20.71 7.92 8.99
C PRO A 88 20.42 6.85 7.95
N LEU A 89 19.24 6.24 8.01
CA LEU A 89 18.79 5.36 6.93
C LEU A 89 18.51 6.21 5.69
N LEU A 90 17.63 7.20 5.84
CA LEU A 90 17.15 8.05 4.76
C LEU A 90 18.04 9.28 4.54
N HIS A 91 18.17 9.73 3.30
CA HIS A 91 18.63 11.06 2.94
C HIS A 91 17.44 11.97 2.61
N ARG A 92 17.71 13.28 2.49
CA ARG A 92 16.67 14.31 2.42
C ARG A 92 15.61 14.07 1.34
N ALA A 93 16.01 13.65 0.13
CA ALA A 93 15.05 13.42 -0.95
C ALA A 93 14.20 12.15 -0.72
N GLU A 94 14.74 11.11 -0.08
CA GLU A 94 13.94 9.94 0.32
C GLU A 94 12.91 10.31 1.40
N VAL A 95 13.30 11.18 2.34
CA VAL A 95 12.36 11.72 3.35
C VAL A 95 11.23 12.48 2.67
N ILE A 96 11.54 13.44 1.79
CA ILE A 96 10.53 14.22 1.06
C ILE A 96 9.60 13.30 0.27
N HIS A 97 10.14 12.29 -0.42
CA HIS A 97 9.31 11.35 -1.15
C HIS A 97 8.34 10.57 -0.25
N LEU A 98 8.80 10.09 0.90
CA LEU A 98 7.95 9.35 1.85
C LEU A 98 6.96 10.28 2.57
N GLU A 99 7.30 11.55 2.78
CA GLU A 99 6.35 12.59 3.23
C GLU A 99 5.26 12.83 2.18
N ASP A 100 5.60 12.90 0.88
CA ASP A 100 4.60 13.01 -0.18
C ASP A 100 3.65 11.80 -0.20
N VAL A 101 4.17 10.60 0.06
CA VAL A 101 3.36 9.38 0.23
C VAL A 101 2.44 9.53 1.44
N ALA A 102 2.93 10.02 2.58
CA ALA A 102 2.10 10.25 3.77
C ALA A 102 0.98 11.26 3.51
N ILE A 103 1.28 12.38 2.85
CA ILE A 103 0.30 13.40 2.47
C ILE A 103 -0.78 12.83 1.54
N LEU A 104 -0.40 11.97 0.59
CA LEU A 104 -1.35 11.28 -0.28
C LEU A 104 -2.32 10.42 0.54
N ILE A 105 -1.82 9.65 1.50
CA ILE A 105 -2.64 8.82 2.38
C ILE A 105 -3.56 9.68 3.24
N ASP A 106 -3.05 10.74 3.85
CA ASP A 106 -3.82 11.69 4.66
C ASP A 106 -4.95 12.35 3.86
N THR A 107 -4.69 12.67 2.59
CA THR A 107 -5.67 13.27 1.69
C THR A 107 -6.78 12.28 1.32
N LEU A 108 -6.44 11.00 1.12
CA LEU A 108 -7.40 9.95 0.74
C LEU A 108 -8.18 9.39 1.93
N TYR A 109 -7.64 9.47 3.14
CA TYR A 109 -8.26 8.97 4.35
C TYR A 109 -9.70 9.48 4.57
N PRO A 110 -10.00 10.80 4.57
CA PRO A 110 -11.36 11.29 4.78
C PRO A 110 -12.32 10.84 3.66
N VAL A 111 -11.82 10.68 2.43
CA VAL A 111 -12.63 10.16 1.32
C VAL A 111 -13.02 8.71 1.60
N GLY A 112 -12.09 7.87 2.04
CA GLY A 112 -12.39 6.48 2.39
C GLY A 112 -13.37 6.38 3.56
N VAL A 113 -13.21 7.20 4.60
CA VAL A 113 -14.16 7.28 5.73
C VAL A 113 -15.56 7.67 5.24
N LEU A 114 -15.66 8.69 4.38
CA LEU A 114 -16.94 9.09 3.78
C LEU A 114 -17.56 7.94 2.98
N MET A 115 -16.78 7.18 2.21
CA MET A 115 -17.26 6.02 1.46
C MET A 115 -17.78 4.90 2.38
N ILE A 116 -17.17 4.69 3.54
CA ILE A 116 -17.66 3.77 4.57
C ILE A 116 -19.01 4.25 5.11
N LEU A 117 -19.11 5.52 5.51
CA LEU A 117 -20.35 6.10 6.06
C LEU A 117 -21.51 6.02 5.06
N ILE A 118 -21.27 6.38 3.80
CA ILE A 118 -22.27 6.27 2.73
C ILE A 118 -22.68 4.80 2.54
N SER A 119 -21.72 3.86 2.58
CA SER A 119 -22.03 2.44 2.44
C SER A 119 -22.90 1.90 3.57
N ILE A 120 -22.62 2.28 4.82
CA ILE A 120 -23.44 1.93 5.98
C ILE A 120 -24.84 2.50 5.81
N LEU A 121 -24.96 3.79 5.48
CA LEU A 121 -26.26 4.45 5.26
C LEU A 121 -27.08 3.75 4.18
N LEU A 122 -26.47 3.44 3.03
CA LEU A 122 -27.14 2.75 1.93
C LEU A 122 -27.58 1.34 2.33
N ILE A 123 -26.74 0.56 3.02
CA ILE A 123 -27.10 -0.78 3.51
C ILE A 123 -28.28 -0.69 4.48
N LEU A 124 -28.25 0.27 5.41
CA LEU A 124 -29.35 0.50 6.36
C LEU A 124 -30.64 0.89 5.64
N LEU A 125 -30.58 1.80 4.66
CA LEU A 125 -31.73 2.24 3.89
C LEU A 125 -32.34 1.07 3.09
N ILE A 126 -31.51 0.27 2.42
CA ILE A 126 -31.95 -0.93 1.69
C ILE A 126 -32.68 -1.88 2.65
N HIS A 127 -32.12 -2.11 3.84
CA HIS A 127 -32.72 -2.99 4.84
C HIS A 127 -34.00 -2.43 5.47
N GLN A 128 -34.11 -1.11 5.67
CA GLN A 128 -35.30 -0.46 6.24
C GLN A 128 -36.43 -0.39 5.21
N LEU A 129 -36.11 -0.05 3.97
CA LEU A 129 -37.07 0.01 2.86
C LEU A 129 -37.44 -1.36 2.30
N LYS A 130 -36.81 -2.44 2.79
CA LYS A 130 -37.04 -3.83 2.36
C LYS A 130 -36.91 -3.99 0.83
N LEU A 131 -35.93 -3.30 0.25
CA LEU A 131 -35.69 -3.41 -1.19
C LEU A 131 -35.25 -4.85 -1.53
N PRO A 132 -35.72 -5.42 -2.64
CA PRO A 132 -35.33 -6.77 -3.03
C PRO A 132 -33.83 -6.81 -3.39
N PRO A 133 -33.13 -7.92 -3.08
CA PRO A 133 -31.73 -8.03 -3.42
C PRO A 133 -31.56 -8.05 -4.94
N PRO A 134 -30.59 -7.29 -5.49
CA PRO A 134 -30.29 -7.39 -6.92
C PRO A 134 -29.70 -8.77 -7.24
N PRO A 135 -29.87 -9.27 -8.49
CA PRO A 135 -29.16 -10.45 -8.96
C PRO A 135 -27.64 -10.31 -8.75
N LEU A 136 -26.97 -11.40 -8.39
CA LEU A 136 -25.53 -11.38 -8.08
C LEU A 136 -24.70 -10.78 -9.22
N LEU A 137 -25.01 -11.13 -10.47
CA LEU A 137 -24.35 -10.57 -11.65
C LEU A 137 -24.47 -9.05 -11.73
N GLN A 138 -25.65 -8.49 -11.42
CA GLN A 138 -25.84 -7.05 -11.39
C GLN A 138 -25.04 -6.41 -10.24
N ALA A 139 -25.05 -7.04 -9.07
CA ALA A 139 -24.34 -6.57 -7.87
C ALA A 139 -22.81 -6.51 -8.04
N THR A 140 -22.23 -7.39 -8.88
CA THR A 140 -20.78 -7.48 -9.09
C THR A 140 -20.31 -6.91 -10.43
N SER A 141 -21.19 -6.71 -11.41
CA SER A 141 -20.84 -6.27 -12.78
C SER A 141 -19.93 -5.04 -12.83
N GLY A 142 -20.27 -3.98 -12.10
CA GLY A 142 -19.47 -2.74 -12.11
C GLY A 142 -18.04 -2.93 -11.60
N LEU A 143 -17.86 -3.68 -10.52
CA LEU A 143 -16.53 -4.04 -10.01
C LEU A 143 -15.81 -4.98 -10.98
N GLY A 144 -16.52 -5.96 -11.56
CA GLY A 144 -15.97 -6.88 -12.55
C GLY A 144 -15.41 -6.14 -13.78
N ILE A 145 -16.17 -5.19 -14.33
CA ILE A 145 -15.73 -4.36 -15.45
C ILE A 145 -14.49 -3.54 -15.06
N LEU A 146 -14.50 -2.90 -13.88
CA LEU A 146 -13.35 -2.15 -13.38
C LEU A 146 -12.09 -3.03 -13.29
N LEU A 147 -12.20 -4.22 -12.69
CA LEU A 147 -11.08 -5.15 -12.55
C LEU A 147 -10.57 -5.64 -13.91
N ILE A 148 -11.46 -5.92 -14.86
CA ILE A 148 -11.08 -6.32 -16.23
C ILE A 148 -10.32 -5.20 -16.92
N ILE A 149 -10.79 -3.96 -16.85
CA ILE A 149 -10.12 -2.80 -17.44
C ILE A 149 -8.75 -2.59 -16.80
N SER A 150 -8.66 -2.65 -15.47
CA SER A 150 -7.40 -2.52 -14.75
C SER A 150 -6.41 -3.63 -15.14
N ALA A 151 -6.87 -4.89 -15.19
CA ALA A 151 -6.04 -6.02 -15.60
C ALA A 151 -5.57 -5.88 -17.06
N ALA A 152 -6.46 -5.52 -17.98
CA ALA A 152 -6.11 -5.27 -19.38
C ALA A 152 -5.07 -4.16 -19.50
N THR A 153 -5.22 -3.07 -18.75
CA THR A 153 -4.25 -1.97 -18.72
C THR A 153 -2.87 -2.45 -18.25
N LEU A 154 -2.81 -3.22 -17.16
CA LEU A 154 -1.56 -3.77 -16.63
C LEU A 154 -0.89 -4.75 -17.61
N ILE A 155 -1.67 -5.54 -18.36
CA ILE A 155 -1.16 -6.49 -19.36
C ILE A 155 -0.64 -5.76 -20.60
N ILE A 156 -1.35 -4.75 -21.09
CA ILE A 156 -1.04 -4.06 -22.35
C ILE A 156 0.09 -3.03 -22.15
N VAL A 157 0.02 -2.24 -21.08
CA VAL A 157 0.96 -1.13 -20.81
C VAL A 157 2.16 -1.61 -19.98
N GLY A 158 1.95 -2.59 -19.10
CA GLY A 158 2.95 -3.08 -18.17
C GLY A 158 2.85 -2.41 -16.79
N PRO A 159 3.01 -3.17 -15.69
CA PRO A 159 2.81 -2.65 -14.34
C PRO A 159 3.81 -1.55 -13.95
N LYS A 160 5.06 -1.65 -14.43
CA LYS A 160 6.12 -0.67 -14.17
C LYS A 160 5.82 0.69 -14.80
N GLU A 161 5.34 0.69 -16.05
CA GLU A 161 5.00 1.92 -16.77
C GLU A 161 3.78 2.60 -16.15
N VAL A 162 2.77 1.82 -15.74
CA VAL A 162 1.63 2.35 -14.99
C VAL A 162 2.09 2.94 -13.64
N PHE A 163 2.99 2.25 -12.94
CA PHE A 163 3.57 2.75 -11.69
C PHE A 163 4.31 4.08 -11.91
N TYR A 164 5.18 4.18 -12.92
CA TYR A 164 5.90 5.43 -13.24
C TYR A 164 4.96 6.55 -13.65
N TRP A 165 3.97 6.26 -14.50
CA TRP A 165 2.98 7.24 -14.90
C TRP A 165 2.24 7.79 -13.67
N LEU A 166 1.73 6.93 -12.79
CA LEU A 166 1.07 7.35 -11.56
C LEU A 166 1.96 8.25 -10.69
N HIS A 167 3.26 7.94 -10.56
CA HIS A 167 4.18 8.76 -9.76
C HIS A 167 4.34 10.17 -10.34
N THR A 168 4.38 10.30 -11.66
CA THR A 168 4.45 11.62 -12.31
C THR A 168 3.15 12.42 -12.24
N GLN A 169 2.00 11.75 -12.08
CA GLN A 169 0.70 12.42 -12.01
C GLN A 169 0.28 12.78 -10.58
N ILE A 170 0.67 11.96 -9.60
CA ILE A 170 0.23 12.09 -8.21
C ILE A 170 1.18 12.97 -7.39
N PHE A 171 2.50 12.82 -7.59
CA PHE A 171 3.48 13.52 -6.76
C PHE A 171 3.90 14.86 -7.36
N PRO A 172 4.26 15.86 -6.52
CA PRO A 172 4.64 17.19 -6.98
C PRO A 172 5.81 17.20 -7.96
N GLU A 173 5.79 18.13 -8.92
CA GLU A 173 6.93 18.36 -9.80
C GLU A 173 8.18 18.78 -9.00
N GLY A 174 9.35 18.31 -9.43
CA GLY A 174 10.63 18.60 -8.76
C GLY A 174 10.90 17.77 -7.50
N HIS A 175 9.93 17.00 -7.00
CA HIS A 175 10.17 16.01 -5.94
C HIS A 175 10.68 14.70 -6.56
N GLN A 176 11.86 14.26 -6.12
CA GLN A 176 12.45 13.01 -6.61
C GLN A 176 11.68 11.83 -6.03
N TRP A 177 11.06 11.03 -6.89
CA TRP A 177 10.37 9.80 -6.50
C TRP A 177 11.10 8.53 -6.97
N PHE A 178 11.90 8.64 -8.04
CA PHE A 178 12.71 7.54 -8.54
C PHE A 178 14.15 7.65 -8.02
N PHE A 179 14.66 6.55 -7.47
CA PHE A 179 16.02 6.47 -6.96
C PHE A 179 16.71 5.21 -7.48
N TYR A 180 17.99 5.33 -7.83
CA TYR A 180 18.81 4.17 -8.11
C TYR A 180 19.26 3.49 -6.81
N TYR A 181 19.54 2.19 -6.85
CA TYR A 181 20.02 1.45 -5.66
C TYR A 181 21.33 2.00 -5.10
N GLN A 182 22.17 2.57 -5.96
CA GLN A 182 23.42 3.24 -5.58
C GLN A 182 23.18 4.56 -4.84
N GLU A 183 21.96 5.09 -4.85
CA GLU A 183 21.63 6.38 -4.26
C GLU A 183 20.74 6.21 -3.03
N SER A 184 19.82 5.23 -3.04
CA SER A 184 18.78 5.11 -2.03
C SER A 184 18.86 3.79 -1.25
N LEU A 185 19.04 3.89 0.06
CA LEU A 185 18.87 2.73 0.94
C LEU A 185 17.39 2.39 1.13
N MET A 186 16.46 3.34 1.00
CA MET A 186 15.03 3.06 0.97
C MET A 186 14.66 2.11 -0.18
N THR A 187 15.08 2.44 -1.41
CA THR A 187 14.86 1.62 -2.61
C THR A 187 15.56 0.27 -2.49
N THR A 188 16.73 0.22 -1.86
CA THR A 188 17.47 -1.03 -1.61
C THR A 188 16.76 -1.91 -0.57
N LEU A 189 16.36 -1.34 0.57
CA LEU A 189 15.62 -2.04 1.62
C LEU A 189 14.29 -2.58 1.10
N MET A 190 13.60 -1.77 0.29
CA MET A 190 12.30 -2.12 -0.28
C MET A 190 12.40 -2.91 -1.58
N LYS A 191 13.59 -3.12 -2.16
CA LYS A 191 13.77 -3.71 -3.50
C LYS A 191 12.77 -3.13 -4.53
N ALA A 192 12.66 -1.80 -4.57
CA ALA A 192 11.65 -1.15 -5.40
C ALA A 192 11.93 -1.37 -6.91
N PRO A 193 10.92 -1.65 -7.74
CA PRO A 193 9.48 -1.61 -7.44
C PRO A 193 8.85 -2.97 -7.06
N ASP A 194 9.65 -4.04 -6.89
CA ASP A 194 9.14 -5.41 -6.72
C ASP A 194 8.25 -5.55 -5.48
N LEU A 195 8.68 -4.99 -4.33
CA LEU A 195 7.90 -5.01 -3.10
C LEU A 195 6.58 -4.26 -3.25
N PHE A 196 6.59 -3.09 -3.90
CA PHE A 196 5.38 -2.30 -4.10
C PHE A 196 4.38 -3.04 -4.98
N GLY A 197 4.83 -3.78 -6.01
CA GLY A 197 3.97 -4.67 -6.79
C GLY A 197 3.33 -5.76 -5.94
N LEU A 198 4.10 -6.39 -5.04
CA LEU A 198 3.58 -7.41 -4.13
C LEU A 198 2.61 -6.83 -3.09
N MET A 199 2.91 -5.66 -2.50
CA MET A 199 2.02 -4.96 -1.58
C MET A 199 0.71 -4.57 -2.25
N ALA A 200 0.75 -4.07 -3.49
CA ALA A 200 -0.43 -3.76 -4.27
C ALA A 200 -1.32 -5.00 -4.49
N ALA A 201 -0.70 -6.16 -4.76
CA ALA A 201 -1.43 -7.43 -4.86
C ALA A 201 -2.07 -7.83 -3.52
N PHE A 202 -1.36 -7.70 -2.39
CA PHE A 202 -1.92 -7.99 -1.07
C PHE A 202 -3.09 -7.08 -0.72
N ILE A 203 -2.95 -5.77 -0.92
CA ILE A 203 -4.03 -4.81 -0.70
C ILE A 203 -5.22 -5.15 -1.59
N GLY A 204 -4.99 -5.41 -2.88
CA GLY A 204 -6.05 -5.76 -3.83
C GLY A 204 -6.80 -7.04 -3.45
N ILE A 205 -6.07 -8.13 -3.17
CA ILE A 205 -6.67 -9.42 -2.78
C ILE A 205 -7.45 -9.26 -1.47
N TRP A 206 -6.87 -8.61 -0.47
CA TRP A 206 -7.53 -8.44 0.82
C TRP A 206 -8.76 -7.54 0.73
N THR A 207 -8.70 -6.48 -0.08
CA THR A 207 -9.87 -5.64 -0.41
C THR A 207 -11.00 -6.48 -1.02
N LEU A 208 -10.70 -7.36 -1.98
CA LEU A 208 -11.69 -8.21 -2.62
C LEU A 208 -12.32 -9.22 -1.65
N ILE A 209 -11.54 -9.78 -0.72
CA ILE A 209 -12.05 -10.66 0.33
C ILE A 209 -13.01 -9.90 1.24
N LEU A 210 -12.60 -8.74 1.78
CA LEU A 210 -13.44 -7.91 2.64
C LEU A 210 -14.72 -7.46 1.92
N TYR A 211 -14.59 -7.01 0.67
CA TYR A 211 -15.72 -6.64 -0.17
C TYR A 211 -16.70 -7.79 -0.36
N GLY A 212 -16.20 -8.99 -0.70
CA GLY A 212 -17.01 -10.18 -0.91
C GLY A 212 -17.76 -10.61 0.35
N VAL A 213 -17.10 -10.57 1.51
CA VAL A 213 -17.72 -10.89 2.82
C VAL A 213 -18.84 -9.89 3.14
N LEU A 214 -18.58 -8.58 3.03
CA LEU A 214 -19.57 -7.56 3.37
C LEU A 214 -20.75 -7.54 2.41
N LEU A 215 -20.49 -7.67 1.10
CA LEU A 215 -21.53 -7.74 0.08
C LEU A 215 -22.38 -9.01 0.26
N GLY A 216 -21.72 -10.17 0.40
CA GLY A 216 -22.40 -11.45 0.59
C GLY A 216 -23.25 -11.47 1.85
N GLY A 217 -22.74 -10.94 2.96
CA GLY A 217 -23.48 -10.80 4.21
C GLY A 217 -24.73 -9.92 4.05
N SER A 218 -24.61 -8.78 3.37
CA SER A 218 -25.74 -7.88 3.10
C SER A 218 -26.82 -8.57 2.25
N LEU A 219 -26.43 -9.24 1.15
CA LEU A 219 -27.36 -9.95 0.28
C LEU A 219 -28.05 -11.12 0.99
N TYR A 220 -27.31 -11.87 1.82
CA TYR A 220 -27.86 -12.99 2.59
C TYR A 220 -28.93 -12.52 3.60
N ILE A 221 -28.69 -11.40 4.29
CA ILE A 221 -29.66 -10.82 5.23
C ILE A 221 -30.92 -10.35 4.51
N GLN A 222 -30.79 -9.76 3.32
CA GLN A 222 -31.93 -9.35 2.49
C GLN A 222 -32.78 -10.55 2.05
N GLY A 223 -32.13 -11.62 1.55
CA GLY A 223 -32.83 -12.83 1.09
C GLY A 223 -33.56 -13.61 2.20
N LYS A 224 -33.17 -13.45 3.47
CA LYS A 224 -33.91 -14.02 4.62
C LYS A 224 -35.19 -13.24 4.97
N ARG A 225 -35.32 -12.00 4.48
CA ARG A 225 -36.44 -11.09 4.82
C ARG A 225 -37.52 -11.04 3.73
N THR A 226 -37.24 -11.58 2.55
CA THR A 226 -38.17 -11.81 1.44
C THR A 226 -38.85 -13.17 1.58
#